data_AF-A0A7S6MS04-F1
#
_entry.id   AF-A0A7S6MS04-F1
#
_cell.length_a   1.000
_cell.length_b   1.000
_cell.length_c   1.000
_cell.angle_alpha   90.00
_cell.angle_beta   90.00
_cell.angle_gamma   90.00
#
_symmetry.space_group_name_H-M   'P 1'
#
loop_
_entity.id
_entity.type
_entity.pdbx_description
1 polymer ?
#
loop_
_entity_poly.entity_id
_entity_poly.type
_entity_poly.pdbx_seq_one_letter_code
_entity_poly.pdbx_strand_id
1 'polypeptide(L)'
;MHRMFHDNSALVRKFGLKFIEVATDTLVEMKAAQVEKNLQELGRLGHKLKSSARTIGAASFADLCEALEKASVDNRWPDAESLIAEISPLLERITQQLENEFSKMSE
;
A
#
# COMPACT_ATOMS: atom_id res chain seq x y z
N MET A 1 27.88 -20.87 -12.25
CA MET A 1 26.54 -20.47 -12.72
C MET A 1 25.65 -20.19 -11.50
N HIS A 2 25.91 -19.12 -10.74
CA HIS A 2 25.23 -18.87 -9.44
C HIS A 2 24.82 -17.40 -9.22
N ARG A 3 24.92 -16.53 -10.23
CA ARG A 3 24.64 -15.08 -10.09
C ARG A 3 23.20 -14.68 -10.42
N MET A 4 22.42 -15.51 -11.11
CA MET A 4 21.10 -15.09 -11.61
C MET A 4 19.98 -15.07 -10.56
N PHE A 5 20.14 -15.77 -9.42
CA PHE A 5 19.11 -15.79 -8.35
C PHE A 5 19.31 -14.70 -7.28
N HIS A 6 20.54 -14.20 -7.09
CA HIS A 6 20.83 -13.11 -6.14
C HIS A 6 20.30 -11.74 -6.61
N ASP A 7 20.16 -11.53 -7.92
CA ASP A 7 19.68 -10.25 -8.46
C ASP A 7 18.19 -10.03 -8.17
N ASN A 8 17.38 -11.09 -8.18
CA ASN A 8 15.94 -10.94 -7.98
C ASN A 8 15.59 -10.67 -6.50
N SER A 9 16.29 -11.28 -5.55
CA SER A 9 16.07 -11.09 -4.10
C SER A 9 16.39 -9.66 -3.66
N ALA A 10 17.52 -9.11 -4.13
CA ALA A 10 17.92 -7.74 -3.81
C ALA A 10 16.95 -6.70 -4.40
N LEU A 11 16.46 -6.94 -5.63
CA LEU A 11 15.46 -6.08 -6.27
C LEU A 11 14.11 -6.14 -5.53
N VAL A 12 13.62 -7.35 -5.22
CA VAL A 12 12.38 -7.53 -4.45
C VAL A 12 12.47 -6.81 -3.10
N ARG A 13 13.60 -6.94 -2.39
CA ARG A 13 13.83 -6.22 -1.13
C ARG A 13 13.79 -4.71 -1.31
N LYS A 14 14.49 -4.20 -2.33
CA LYS A 14 14.54 -2.76 -2.63
C LYS A 14 13.14 -2.20 -2.93
N PHE A 15 12.38 -2.86 -3.79
CA PHE A 15 11.03 -2.41 -4.16
C PHE A 15 10.03 -2.57 -3.01
N GLY A 16 10.11 -3.64 -2.23
CA GLY A 16 9.28 -3.84 -1.05
C GLY A 16 9.49 -2.75 0.00
N LEU A 17 10.75 -2.43 0.33
CA LEU A 17 11.06 -1.32 1.26
C LEU A 17 10.58 0.02 0.71
N LYS A 18 10.77 0.28 -0.60
CA LYS A 18 10.29 1.53 -1.21
C LYS A 18 8.77 1.63 -1.18
N PHE A 19 8.06 0.53 -1.36
CA PHE A 19 6.61 0.49 -1.23
C PHE A 19 6.17 0.84 0.20
N ILE A 20 6.80 0.25 1.23
CA ILE A 20 6.46 0.52 2.64
C ILE A 20 6.66 2.02 2.96
N GLU A 21 7.75 2.61 2.51
CA GLU A 21 8.04 4.05 2.67
C GLU A 21 6.90 4.90 2.07
N VAL A 22 6.60 4.67 0.78
CA VAL A 22 5.54 5.42 0.07
C VAL A 22 4.16 5.21 0.69
N ALA A 23 3.86 3.99 1.14
CA ALA A 23 2.58 3.66 1.77
C ALA A 23 2.41 4.30 3.14
N THR A 24 3.48 4.33 3.94
CA THR A 24 3.47 4.98 5.25
C THR A 24 3.24 6.48 5.13
N ASP A 25 3.98 7.15 4.24
CA ASP A 25 3.81 8.60 4.00
C ASP A 25 2.41 8.91 3.48
N THR A 26 1.93 8.11 2.53
CA THR A 26 0.59 8.31 1.95
C THR A 26 -0.53 8.06 2.97
N LEU A 27 -0.34 7.15 3.93
CA LEU A 27 -1.31 6.96 5.02
C LEU A 27 -1.37 8.15 5.97
N VAL A 28 -0.27 8.87 6.18
CA VAL A 28 -0.28 10.13 6.93
C VAL A 28 -1.10 11.18 6.18
N GLU A 29 -0.88 11.31 4.87
CA GLU A 29 -1.69 12.18 4.00
C GLU A 29 -3.18 11.80 4.04
N MET A 30 -3.50 10.50 4.00
CA MET A 30 -4.89 10.00 4.08
C MET A 30 -5.56 10.35 5.41
N LYS A 31 -4.84 10.26 6.54
CA LYS A 31 -5.37 10.67 7.84
C LYS A 31 -5.69 12.17 7.88
N ALA A 32 -4.85 13.01 7.29
CA ALA A 32 -5.12 14.45 7.18
C ALA A 32 -6.38 14.71 6.33
N ALA A 33 -6.48 14.09 5.15
CA ALA A 33 -7.65 14.17 4.29
C ALA A 33 -8.92 13.62 4.96
N GLN A 34 -8.78 12.60 5.82
CA GLN A 34 -9.88 12.05 6.62
C GLN A 34 -10.44 13.10 7.59
N VAL A 35 -9.57 13.79 8.33
CA VAL A 35 -9.94 14.85 9.28
C VAL A 35 -10.65 16.01 8.56
N GLU A 36 -10.17 16.38 7.38
CA GLU A 36 -10.74 17.46 6.56
C GLU A 36 -12.02 17.06 5.81
N LYS A 37 -12.44 15.80 5.90
CA LYS A 37 -13.54 15.22 5.10
C LYS A 37 -13.36 15.37 3.58
N ASN A 38 -12.11 15.31 3.13
CA ASN A 38 -11.76 15.52 1.73
C ASN A 38 -11.76 14.20 0.93
N LEU A 39 -12.94 13.81 0.44
CA LEU A 39 -13.09 12.59 -0.38
C LEU A 39 -12.25 12.61 -1.65
N GLN A 40 -12.14 13.76 -2.30
CA GLN A 40 -11.40 13.89 -3.54
C GLN A 40 -9.92 13.54 -3.32
N GLU A 41 -9.36 14.05 -2.23
CA GLU A 41 -7.97 13.77 -1.87
C GLU A 41 -7.78 12.31 -1.45
N LEU A 42 -8.71 11.73 -0.69
CA LEU A 42 -8.68 10.31 -0.35
C LEU A 42 -8.66 9.41 -1.60
N GLY A 43 -9.49 9.72 -2.59
CA GLY A 43 -9.49 9.01 -3.88
C GLY A 43 -8.16 9.16 -4.64
N ARG A 44 -7.60 10.37 -4.68
CA ARG A 44 -6.29 10.64 -5.31
C ARG A 44 -5.16 9.85 -4.64
N LEU A 45 -5.14 9.81 -3.31
CA LEU A 45 -4.17 9.07 -2.53
C LEU A 45 -4.33 7.55 -2.70
N GLY A 46 -5.57 7.06 -2.77
CA GLY A 46 -5.88 5.67 -3.13
C GLY A 46 -5.30 5.30 -4.50
N HIS A 47 -5.53 6.13 -5.51
CA HIS A 47 -4.99 5.92 -6.86
C HIS A 47 -3.45 5.83 -6.90
N LYS A 48 -2.78 6.73 -6.18
CA LYS A 48 -1.32 6.73 -6.00
C LYS A 48 -0.85 5.40 -5.41
N LEU A 49 -1.50 4.94 -4.33
CA LEU A 49 -1.11 3.71 -3.65
C LEU A 49 -1.40 2.43 -4.44
N LYS A 50 -2.52 2.38 -5.18
CA LYS A 50 -2.90 1.25 -6.03
C LYS A 50 -1.77 0.88 -6.99
N SER A 51 -1.18 1.87 -7.65
CA SER A 51 -0.11 1.65 -8.63
C SER A 51 1.16 1.05 -7.97
N SER A 52 1.53 1.58 -6.80
CA SER A 52 2.65 1.07 -6.01
C SER A 52 2.40 -0.37 -5.53
N ALA A 53 1.18 -0.66 -5.07
CA ALA A 53 0.79 -2.00 -4.61
C ALA A 53 0.81 -3.03 -5.74
N ARG A 54 0.30 -2.69 -6.93
CA ARG A 54 0.35 -3.59 -8.11
C ARG A 54 1.79 -3.91 -8.52
N THR A 55 2.71 -2.95 -8.39
CA THR A 55 4.13 -3.13 -8.74
C THR A 55 4.82 -4.19 -7.89
N ILE A 56 4.46 -4.31 -6.61
CA ILE A 56 5.03 -5.30 -5.69
C ILE A 56 4.17 -6.56 -5.54
N GLY A 57 3.07 -6.69 -6.29
CA GLY A 57 2.15 -7.82 -6.21
C GLY A 57 1.21 -7.83 -5.00
N ALA A 58 1.04 -6.71 -4.30
CA ALA A 58 0.15 -6.58 -3.15
C ALA A 58 -1.32 -6.40 -3.60
N ALA A 59 -1.90 -7.44 -4.21
CA ALA A 59 -3.22 -7.39 -4.86
C ALA A 59 -4.33 -6.91 -3.91
N SER A 60 -4.46 -7.50 -2.72
CA SER A 60 -5.50 -7.12 -1.76
C SER A 60 -5.40 -5.67 -1.29
N PHE A 61 -4.18 -5.11 -1.23
CA PHE A 61 -3.97 -3.70 -0.91
C PHE A 61 -4.37 -2.80 -2.07
N ALA A 62 -4.06 -3.21 -3.31
CA ALA A 62 -4.49 -2.52 -4.52
C ALA A 62 -6.03 -2.50 -4.65
N ASP A 63 -6.71 -3.59 -4.26
CA ASP A 63 -8.17 -3.68 -4.29
C ASP A 63 -8.82 -2.71 -3.30
N LEU A 64 -8.29 -2.58 -2.09
CA LEU A 64 -8.77 -1.57 -1.12
C LEU A 64 -8.55 -0.14 -1.62
N CYS A 65 -7.41 0.13 -2.27
CA CYS A 65 -7.13 1.42 -2.87
C CYS A 65 -8.11 1.76 -4.01
N GLU A 66 -8.44 0.77 -4.83
CA GLU A 66 -9.41 0.91 -5.93
C GLU A 66 -10.84 1.11 -5.40
N ALA A 67 -11.21 0.42 -4.32
CA ALA A 67 -12.47 0.66 -3.63
C ALA A 67 -12.54 2.09 -3.06
N LEU A 68 -11.43 2.63 -2.55
CA LEU A 68 -11.36 4.00 -2.02
C LEU A 68 -11.51 5.04 -3.13
N GLU A 69 -10.88 4.81 -4.29
CA GLU A 69 -11.10 5.63 -5.50
C GLU A 69 -12.58 5.65 -5.89
N LYS A 70 -13.24 4.49 -5.88
CA LYS A 70 -14.66 4.40 -6.19
C LYS A 70 -15.53 5.12 -5.16
N ALA A 71 -15.27 4.95 -3.87
CA ALA A 71 -16.00 5.64 -2.81
C ALA A 71 -15.89 7.17 -2.92
N SER A 72 -14.73 7.66 -3.39
CA SER A 72 -14.53 9.08 -3.70
C SER A 72 -15.43 9.54 -4.86
N VAL A 73 -15.44 8.80 -5.98
CA VAL A 73 -16.26 9.11 -7.17
C VAL A 73 -17.75 9.07 -6.84
N ASP A 74 -18.18 8.07 -6.07
CA ASP A 74 -19.58 7.88 -5.68
C ASP A 74 -20.01 8.82 -4.53
N ASN A 75 -19.09 9.65 -4.02
CA ASN A 75 -19.29 10.57 -2.90
C ASN A 75 -19.78 9.88 -1.60
N ARG A 76 -19.23 8.69 -1.32
CA ARG A 76 -19.62 7.79 -0.24
C ARG A 76 -18.66 7.86 0.94
N TRP A 77 -18.84 8.87 1.81
CA TRP A 77 -18.00 9.03 3.01
C TRP A 77 -17.91 7.78 3.93
N PRO A 78 -19.03 7.13 4.31
CA PRO A 78 -18.96 5.99 5.23
C PRO A 78 -18.15 4.81 4.66
N ASP A 79 -18.23 4.62 3.34
CA ASP A 79 -17.51 3.57 2.64
C ASP A 79 -16.00 3.90 2.64
N ALA A 80 -15.63 5.15 2.32
CA ALA A 80 -14.23 5.62 2.37
C ALA A 80 -13.63 5.52 3.78
N GLU A 81 -14.38 5.89 4.82
CA GLU A 81 -13.94 5.82 6.21
C GLU A 81 -13.66 4.37 6.65
N SER A 82 -14.53 3.44 6.26
CA SER A 82 -14.35 2.00 6.52
C SER A 82 -13.10 1.47 5.82
N LEU A 83 -12.91 1.83 4.54
CA LEU A 83 -11.75 1.40 3.74
C LEU A 83 -10.43 1.91 4.33
N ILE A 84 -10.35 3.17 4.77
CA ILE A 84 -9.14 3.72 5.42
C ILE A 84 -8.78 2.94 6.69
N ALA A 85 -9.79 2.54 7.47
CA ALA A 85 -9.61 1.74 8.67
C ALA A 85 -9.07 0.33 8.36
N GLU A 86 -9.36 -0.21 7.17
CA GLU A 86 -8.86 -1.51 6.70
C GLU A 86 -7.46 -1.44 6.06
N ILE A 87 -7.14 -0.35 5.36
CA ILE A 87 -5.84 -0.17 4.68
C ILE A 87 -4.68 -0.18 5.68
N SER A 88 -4.84 0.50 6.82
CA SER A 88 -3.78 0.62 7.84
C SER A 88 -3.30 -0.74 8.39
N PRO A 89 -4.16 -1.62 8.94
CA PRO A 89 -3.74 -2.93 9.43
C PRO A 89 -3.29 -3.87 8.30
N LEU A 90 -3.76 -3.68 7.06
CA LEU A 90 -3.25 -4.47 5.94
C LEU A 90 -1.81 -4.10 5.59
N LEU A 91 -1.44 -2.81 5.64
CA LEU A 91 -0.06 -2.39 5.44
C LEU A 91 0.86 -3.01 6.50
N GLU A 92 0.45 -3.02 7.77
CA GLU A 92 1.23 -3.64 8.85
C GLU A 92 1.48 -5.13 8.60
N ARG A 93 0.47 -5.86 8.12
CA ARG A 93 0.62 -7.28 7.75
C ARG A 93 1.59 -7.47 6.59
N ILE A 94 1.51 -6.64 5.56
CA ILE A 94 2.42 -6.69 4.40
C ILE A 94 3.86 -6.39 4.84
N THR A 95 4.06 -5.37 5.67
CA THR A 95 5.36 -5.03 6.25
C THR A 95 5.96 -6.21 7.00
N GLN A 96 5.19 -6.84 7.89
CA GLN A 96 5.65 -7.99 8.66
C GLN A 96 5.99 -9.20 7.77
N GLN A 97 5.20 -9.45 6.73
CA GLN A 97 5.47 -10.51 5.76
C GLN A 97 6.77 -10.25 5.01
N LEU A 98 6.99 -9.03 4.51
CA LEU A 98 8.22 -8.66 3.83
C LEU A 98 9.45 -8.79 4.73
N GLU A 99 9.37 -8.36 5.99
CA GLU A 99 10.45 -8.52 6.97
C GLU A 99 10.81 -9.99 7.24
N ASN A 100 9.79 -10.84 7.37
CA ASN A 100 9.97 -12.27 7.58
C ASN A 100 10.62 -12.93 6.36
N GLU A 101 10.21 -12.56 5.15
CA GLU A 101 10.83 -13.05 3.91
C GLU A 101 12.28 -12.56 3.77
N PHE A 102 12.55 -11.28 4.07
CA PHE A 102 13.92 -10.75 4.02
C PHE A 102 14.87 -11.42 5.00
N SER A 103 14.36 -11.84 6.15
CA SER A 103 15.15 -12.54 7.17
C SER A 103 15.56 -13.93 6.67
N LYS A 104 14.62 -14.70 6.10
CA LYS A 104 14.89 -16.03 5.50
C LYS A 104 15.83 -15.97 4.29
N MET A 105 15.86 -14.85 3.58
CA MET A 105 16.73 -14.65 2.41
C MET A 105 18.18 -14.32 2.78
N SER A 106 18.43 -13.96 4.04
CA SER A 106 19.77 -13.68 4.58
C SER A 106 20.44 -14.88 5.26
N GLU A 107 19.72 -16.00 5.38
CA GLU A 107 20.19 -17.31 5.88
C GLU A 107 20.66 -18.21 4.72
#